data_AF-M4YMT3-F1
#
_entry.id   AF-M4YMT3-F1
#
_cell.length_a   1.000
_cell.length_b   1.000
_cell.length_c   1.000
_cell.angle_alpha   90.00
_cell.angle_beta   90.00
_cell.angle_gamma   90.00
#
_symmetry.space_group_name_H-M   'P 1'
#
loop_
_entity.id
_entity.type
_entity.pdbx_description
1 polymer ?
#
loop_
_entity_poly.entity_id
_entity_poly.type
_entity_poly.pdbx_seq_one_letter_code
_entity_poly.pdbx_strand_id
1 'polypeptide(L)'
;MSLDSVRSSLARCSETWYIYYPAVVLIISLSVLLITLAVNNAQTVLDRITWNADDSLIPDFTEVVWKAYNGNPYDMGSTYLPITFLIFKQFSYLIPDISSMESYSLTPSDPNIPYFLAEFGIMMGLCIVVTILILYKEVKERRILSILILLLLLGTPMIWMIERGNIIFLGFTFLLYFYFNYDSDTEWKKKTAVFCLIMACSIKPYLWGY
;
A
#
# COMPACT_ATOMS: atom_id res chain seq x y z
N MET A 1 37.75 6.32 30.56
CA MET A 1 36.50 6.09 29.79
C MET A 1 36.66 4.73 29.12
N SER A 2 35.87 3.72 29.49
CA SER A 2 36.09 2.34 29.01
C SER A 2 35.56 2.17 27.59
N LEU A 3 36.20 1.30 26.80
CA LEU A 3 35.75 0.95 25.45
C LEU A 3 34.29 0.47 25.41
N ASP A 4 33.81 -0.13 26.49
CA ASP A 4 32.42 -0.57 26.64
C ASP A 4 31.44 0.60 26.84
N SER A 5 31.87 1.70 27.49
CA SER A 5 31.03 2.89 27.62
C SER A 5 30.88 3.62 26.28
N VAL A 6 31.93 3.59 25.43
CA VAL A 6 31.90 4.17 24.09
C VAL A 6 31.06 3.31 23.15
N ARG A 7 31.22 1.98 23.16
CA ARG A 7 30.39 1.06 22.37
C ARG A 7 28.92 1.12 22.74
N SER A 8 28.58 1.17 24.03
CA SER A 8 27.18 1.29 24.47
C SER A 8 26.56 2.65 24.15
N SER A 9 27.35 3.72 24.15
CA SER A 9 26.90 5.06 23.74
C SER A 9 26.70 5.17 22.23
N LEU A 10 27.62 4.59 21.43
CA LEU A 10 27.51 4.51 19.98
C LEU A 10 26.36 3.60 19.53
N ALA A 11 26.13 2.47 20.22
CA ALA A 11 24.99 1.59 19.99
C ALA A 11 23.66 2.33 20.24
N ARG A 12 23.54 3.04 21.37
CA ARG A 12 22.35 3.87 21.66
C ARG A 12 22.15 5.00 20.67
N CYS A 13 23.23 5.65 20.22
CA CYS A 13 23.17 6.74 19.24
C CYS A 13 22.77 6.22 17.84
N SER A 14 23.24 5.02 17.47
CA SER A 14 22.82 4.34 16.23
C SER A 14 21.37 3.85 16.27
N GLU A 15 20.79 3.70 17.46
CA GLU A 15 19.40 3.28 17.64
C GLU A 15 18.39 4.44 17.66
N THR A 16 18.82 5.70 17.65
CA THR A 16 17.90 6.85 17.80
C THR A 16 17.61 7.59 16.49
N TRP A 17 18.56 7.66 15.55
CA TRP A 17 18.39 8.50 14.35
C TRP A 17 17.31 7.99 13.39
N TYR A 18 17.10 6.67 13.29
CA TYR A 18 16.06 6.10 12.44
C TYR A 18 14.64 6.42 12.92
N ILE A 19 14.47 6.80 14.19
CA ILE A 19 13.19 7.27 14.75
C ILE A 19 12.88 8.69 14.28
N TYR A 20 13.91 9.53 14.18
CA TYR A 20 13.74 10.92 13.75
C TYR A 20 13.64 11.06 12.23
N TYR A 21 14.22 10.12 11.47
CA TYR A 21 14.21 10.17 10.01
C TYR A 21 12.80 10.33 9.41
N PRO A 22 11.78 9.54 9.78
CA PRO A 22 10.45 9.72 9.22
C PRO A 22 9.78 11.01 9.69
N ALA A 23 10.02 11.43 10.95
CA ALA A 23 9.51 12.71 11.45
C ALA A 23 10.08 13.89 10.64
N VAL A 24 11.38 13.83 10.28
CA VAL A 24 12.03 14.80 9.40
C VAL A 24 11.43 14.74 7.99
N VAL A 25 11.24 13.55 7.41
CA VAL A 25 10.58 13.38 6.10
C VAL A 25 9.17 13.98 6.11
N LEU A 26 8.42 13.81 7.19
CA LEU A 26 7.08 14.39 7.35
C LEU A 26 7.09 15.90 7.47
N ILE A 27 8.00 16.46 8.27
CA ILE A 27 8.15 17.91 8.38
C ILE A 27 8.48 18.50 7.01
N ILE A 28 9.43 17.90 6.29
CA ILE A 28 9.80 18.31 4.94
C ILE A 28 8.58 18.22 4.00
N SER A 29 7.86 17.09 4.00
CA SER A 29 6.69 16.88 3.14
C SER A 29 5.58 17.90 3.43
N LEU A 30 5.31 18.18 4.70
CA LEU A 30 4.32 19.17 5.14
C LEU A 30 4.75 20.59 4.76
N SER A 31 6.03 20.94 4.96
CA SER A 31 6.56 22.24 4.55
C SER A 31 6.45 22.44 3.03
N VAL A 32 6.78 21.42 2.24
CA VAL A 32 6.62 21.47 0.78
C VAL A 32 5.15 21.65 0.39
N LEU A 33 4.23 20.94 1.02
CA LEU A 33 2.78 21.09 0.78
C LEU A 33 2.31 22.52 1.11
N LEU A 34 2.68 23.05 2.28
CA LEU A 34 2.30 24.40 2.71
C LEU A 34 2.87 25.49 1.79
N ILE A 35 4.14 25.35 1.36
CA ILE A 35 4.74 26.26 0.38
C ILE A 35 3.99 26.18 -0.94
N THR A 36 3.64 24.98 -1.39
CA THR A 36 2.90 24.78 -2.65
C THR A 36 1.51 25.43 -2.58
N LEU A 37 0.80 25.31 -1.45
CA LEU A 37 -0.47 25.99 -1.18
C LEU A 37 -0.35 27.51 -1.06
N ALA A 38 0.78 28.03 -0.59
CA ALA A 38 1.02 29.47 -0.49
C ALA A 38 1.34 30.12 -1.84
N VAL A 39 1.95 29.36 -2.76
CA VAL A 39 2.38 29.86 -4.08
C VAL A 39 1.35 29.62 -5.18
N ASN A 40 0.53 28.57 -5.06
CA ASN A 40 -0.46 28.18 -6.07
C ASN A 40 -1.89 28.29 -5.52
N ASN A 41 -2.88 28.39 -6.40
CA ASN A 41 -4.27 28.28 -5.96
C ASN A 41 -4.58 26.83 -5.50
N ALA A 42 -5.57 26.70 -4.62
CA ALA A 42 -5.93 25.40 -4.04
C ALA A 42 -6.23 24.34 -5.10
N GLN A 43 -6.89 24.72 -6.20
CA GLN A 43 -7.21 23.80 -7.31
C GLN A 43 -5.96 23.24 -7.99
N THR A 44 -4.97 24.08 -8.29
CA THR A 44 -3.70 23.65 -8.92
C THR A 44 -2.90 22.74 -7.99
N VAL A 45 -2.98 22.98 -6.68
CA VAL A 45 -2.35 22.06 -5.72
C VAL A 45 -3.07 20.74 -5.75
N LEU A 46 -4.40 20.73 -5.58
CA LEU A 46 -5.22 19.52 -5.66
C LEU A 46 -4.90 18.72 -6.91
N ASP A 47 -4.90 19.34 -8.09
CA ASP A 47 -4.60 18.71 -9.37
C ASP A 47 -3.21 18.04 -9.46
N ARG A 48 -2.27 18.39 -8.57
CA ARG A 48 -0.93 17.81 -8.49
C ARG A 48 -0.77 16.72 -7.44
N ILE A 49 -1.61 16.73 -6.40
CA ILE A 49 -1.61 15.69 -5.34
C ILE A 49 -2.66 14.63 -5.58
N THR A 50 -3.71 14.94 -6.35
CA THR A 50 -4.73 13.98 -6.77
C THR A 50 -4.41 13.44 -8.15
N TRP A 51 -4.86 12.21 -8.42
CA TRP A 51 -4.79 11.60 -9.73
C TRP A 51 -5.82 12.26 -10.67
N ASN A 52 -5.31 12.91 -11.73
CA ASN A 52 -6.13 13.64 -12.71
C ASN A 52 -6.13 13.02 -14.12
N ALA A 53 -5.77 11.74 -14.29
CA ALA A 53 -5.73 11.12 -15.61
C ALA A 53 -7.05 10.42 -15.99
N ASP A 54 -7.52 10.72 -17.20
CA ASP A 54 -8.53 10.04 -18.03
C ASP A 54 -9.63 9.28 -17.27
N ASP A 55 -10.64 9.99 -16.75
CA ASP A 55 -12.00 9.58 -16.32
C ASP A 55 -12.24 8.20 -15.66
N SER A 56 -11.18 7.44 -15.34
CA SER A 56 -11.23 6.06 -14.91
C SER A 56 -11.09 6.03 -13.41
N LEU A 57 -12.13 5.53 -12.75
CA LEU A 57 -12.11 5.30 -11.31
C LEU A 57 -11.19 4.10 -11.02
N ILE A 58 -10.30 4.24 -10.02
CA ILE A 58 -9.43 3.16 -9.49
C ILE A 58 -8.69 2.31 -10.56
N PRO A 59 -7.98 2.92 -11.53
CA PRO A 59 -7.47 2.27 -12.74
C PRO A 59 -6.52 1.10 -12.49
N ASP A 60 -5.69 1.13 -11.44
CA ASP A 60 -4.76 0.04 -11.14
C ASP A 60 -5.51 -1.21 -10.62
N PHE A 61 -6.62 -1.03 -9.90
CA PHE A 61 -7.42 -2.13 -9.38
C PHE A 61 -8.20 -2.80 -10.52
N THR A 62 -8.86 -1.98 -11.34
CA THR A 62 -9.69 -2.44 -12.45
C THR A 62 -8.86 -3.18 -13.48
N GLU A 63 -7.65 -2.69 -13.77
CA GLU A 63 -6.68 -3.36 -14.63
C GLU A 63 -6.38 -4.78 -14.13
N VAL A 64 -6.04 -4.93 -12.84
CA VAL A 64 -5.66 -6.24 -12.29
C VAL A 64 -6.83 -7.23 -12.35
N VAL A 65 -8.03 -6.80 -11.96
CA VAL A 65 -9.22 -7.66 -11.93
C VAL A 65 -9.68 -8.03 -13.34
N TRP A 66 -9.71 -7.06 -14.27
CA TRP A 66 -10.06 -7.28 -15.67
C TRP A 66 -9.06 -8.21 -16.37
N LYS A 67 -7.75 -7.98 -16.18
CA LYS A 67 -6.70 -8.83 -16.76
C LYS A 67 -6.65 -10.22 -16.13
N ALA A 68 -7.03 -10.37 -14.85
CA ALA A 68 -7.16 -11.68 -14.21
C ALA A 68 -8.27 -12.55 -14.85
N TYR A 69 -9.28 -11.91 -15.44
CA TYR A 69 -10.37 -12.57 -16.15
C TYR A 69 -10.05 -12.83 -17.64
N ASN A 70 -9.64 -11.79 -18.37
CA ASN A 70 -9.72 -11.76 -19.84
C ASN A 70 -8.57 -12.45 -20.60
N GLY A 71 -7.79 -13.31 -19.95
CA GLY A 71 -6.80 -14.15 -20.62
C GLY A 71 -5.44 -14.16 -19.91
N ASN A 72 -4.36 -14.12 -20.69
CA ASN A 72 -3.01 -14.06 -20.16
C ASN A 72 -2.63 -12.59 -19.88
N PRO A 73 -2.45 -12.18 -18.62
CA PRO A 73 -2.17 -10.78 -18.26
C PRO A 73 -0.85 -10.25 -18.83
N TYR A 74 0.11 -11.14 -19.14
CA TYR A 74 1.41 -10.78 -19.69
C TYR A 74 1.35 -10.37 -21.16
N ASP A 75 0.43 -10.97 -21.92
CA ASP A 75 0.18 -10.59 -23.32
C ASP A 75 -0.48 -9.20 -23.40
N MET A 76 -1.05 -8.72 -22.28
CA MET A 76 -1.65 -7.40 -22.12
C MET A 76 -0.71 -6.40 -21.42
N GLY A 77 0.60 -6.67 -21.40
CA GLY A 77 1.62 -5.77 -20.88
C GLY A 77 1.60 -5.58 -19.36
N SER A 78 1.04 -6.53 -18.60
CA SER A 78 1.01 -6.39 -17.14
C SER A 78 2.36 -6.71 -16.50
N THR A 79 2.71 -5.94 -15.47
CA THR A 79 3.95 -6.07 -14.68
C THR A 79 3.73 -6.77 -13.34
N TYR A 80 2.48 -7.11 -13.00
CA TYR A 80 2.18 -7.84 -11.77
C TYR A 80 2.58 -9.32 -11.88
N LEU A 81 2.97 -9.91 -10.75
CA LEU A 81 3.37 -11.32 -10.72
C LEU A 81 2.15 -12.27 -10.76
N PRO A 82 2.35 -13.57 -11.10
CA PRO A 82 1.23 -14.48 -11.36
C PRO A 82 0.29 -14.64 -10.18
N ILE A 83 0.83 -14.62 -8.95
CA ILE A 83 0.03 -14.80 -7.74
C ILE A 83 -0.99 -13.67 -7.56
N THR A 84 -0.69 -12.46 -8.02
CA THR A 84 -1.63 -11.33 -7.99
C THR A 84 -2.89 -11.70 -8.76
N PHE A 85 -2.74 -12.17 -9.99
CA PHE A 85 -3.89 -12.60 -10.80
C PHE A 85 -4.56 -13.83 -10.22
N LEU A 86 -3.81 -14.74 -9.59
CA LEU A 86 -4.41 -15.89 -8.89
C LEU A 86 -5.25 -15.50 -7.67
N ILE A 87 -5.02 -14.34 -7.05
CA ILE A 87 -5.86 -13.80 -5.97
C ILE A 87 -7.07 -13.08 -6.56
N PHE A 88 -6.86 -12.27 -7.60
CA PHE A 88 -7.91 -11.42 -8.17
C PHE A 88 -8.84 -12.13 -9.15
N LYS A 89 -8.45 -13.30 -9.67
CA LYS A 89 -9.28 -14.10 -10.58
C LYS A 89 -10.56 -14.60 -9.94
N GLN A 90 -10.57 -14.86 -8.63
CA GLN A 90 -11.78 -15.30 -7.93
C GLN A 90 -12.74 -14.12 -7.75
N PHE A 91 -12.20 -12.93 -7.49
CA PHE A 91 -12.99 -11.71 -7.38
C PHE A 91 -13.55 -11.28 -8.73
N SER A 92 -12.79 -11.45 -9.82
CA SER A 92 -13.27 -11.07 -11.16
C SER A 92 -14.54 -11.79 -11.61
N TYR A 93 -14.82 -13.00 -11.10
CA TYR A 93 -16.09 -13.71 -11.36
C TYR A 93 -17.31 -13.11 -10.66
N LEU A 94 -17.12 -12.19 -9.70
CA LEU A 94 -18.21 -11.49 -9.02
C LEU A 94 -18.71 -10.27 -9.80
N ILE A 95 -18.00 -9.89 -10.86
CA ILE A 95 -18.33 -8.74 -11.71
C ILE A 95 -19.19 -9.22 -12.90
N PRO A 96 -20.45 -8.75 -13.00
CA PRO A 96 -21.31 -9.12 -14.12
C PRO A 96 -20.72 -8.70 -15.46
N ASP A 97 -20.85 -9.57 -16.46
CA ASP A 97 -20.46 -9.31 -17.85
C ASP A 97 -19.04 -8.73 -18.05
N ILE A 98 -18.10 -9.02 -17.13
CA ILE A 98 -16.71 -8.53 -17.21
C ILE A 98 -15.99 -8.96 -18.49
N SER A 99 -16.42 -10.09 -19.10
CA SER A 99 -15.93 -10.56 -20.39
C SER A 99 -16.28 -9.63 -21.56
N SER A 100 -17.32 -8.81 -21.40
CA SER A 100 -17.82 -7.89 -22.43
C SER A 100 -17.20 -6.50 -22.35
N MET A 101 -16.46 -6.21 -21.26
CA MET A 101 -15.78 -4.93 -21.09
C MET A 101 -14.62 -4.81 -22.10
N GLU A 102 -14.69 -3.81 -22.98
CA GLU A 102 -13.68 -3.57 -24.02
C GLU A 102 -12.31 -3.13 -23.46
N SER A 103 -12.31 -2.53 -22.27
CA SER A 103 -11.10 -2.10 -21.58
C SER A 103 -11.29 -2.13 -20.06
N TYR A 104 -10.20 -1.89 -19.32
CA TYR A 104 -10.21 -1.76 -17.86
C TYR A 104 -10.55 -0.34 -17.37
N SER A 105 -10.95 0.58 -18.25
CA SER A 105 -11.28 1.96 -17.90
C SER A 105 -12.69 2.06 -17.35
N LEU A 106 -12.83 2.36 -16.05
CA LEU A 106 -14.15 2.57 -15.41
C LEU A 106 -14.58 4.03 -15.49
N THR A 107 -15.30 4.38 -16.56
CA THR A 107 -15.92 5.72 -16.67
C THR A 107 -17.14 5.85 -15.75
N PRO A 108 -17.54 7.06 -15.29
CA PRO A 108 -18.67 7.25 -14.38
C PRO A 108 -20.01 6.67 -14.83
N SER A 109 -20.18 6.41 -16.13
CA SER A 109 -21.36 5.79 -16.74
C SER A 109 -21.34 4.26 -16.77
N ASP A 110 -20.22 3.63 -16.39
CA ASP A 110 -20.05 2.19 -16.47
C ASP A 110 -20.93 1.46 -15.41
N PRO A 111 -21.79 0.51 -15.83
CA PRO A 111 -22.68 -0.22 -14.92
C PRO A 111 -21.93 -1.09 -13.89
N ASN A 112 -20.67 -1.43 -14.15
CA ASN A 112 -19.86 -2.29 -13.29
C ASN A 112 -19.16 -1.54 -12.15
N ILE A 113 -19.18 -0.19 -12.12
CA ILE A 113 -18.56 0.63 -11.07
C ILE A 113 -18.90 0.14 -9.64
N PRO A 114 -20.17 -0.12 -9.28
CA PRO A 114 -20.49 -0.51 -7.91
C PRO A 114 -19.80 -1.81 -7.48
N TYR A 115 -19.57 -2.75 -8.39
CA TYR A 115 -18.92 -4.03 -8.09
C TYR A 115 -17.43 -3.84 -7.84
N PHE A 116 -16.73 -3.13 -8.72
CA PHE A 116 -15.32 -2.81 -8.52
C PHE A 116 -15.09 -1.98 -7.26
N LEU A 117 -15.94 -0.98 -6.98
CA LEU A 117 -15.84 -0.19 -5.75
C LEU A 117 -16.13 -1.03 -4.50
N ALA A 118 -17.09 -1.95 -4.56
CA ALA A 118 -17.37 -2.85 -3.45
C ALA A 118 -16.19 -3.79 -3.17
N GLU A 119 -15.61 -4.41 -4.19
CA GLU A 119 -14.45 -5.29 -4.05
C GLU A 119 -13.23 -4.54 -3.52
N PHE A 120 -12.91 -3.38 -4.12
CA PHE A 120 -11.82 -2.53 -3.66
C PHE A 120 -12.05 -2.06 -2.22
N GLY A 121 -13.28 -1.65 -1.89
CA GLY A 121 -13.68 -1.23 -0.55
C GLY A 121 -13.54 -2.35 0.48
N ILE A 122 -13.93 -3.58 0.14
CA ILE A 122 -13.75 -4.77 1.00
C ILE A 122 -12.26 -5.05 1.21
N MET A 123 -11.47 -5.09 0.14
CA MET A 123 -10.03 -5.31 0.24
C MET A 123 -9.37 -4.26 1.14
N MET A 124 -9.63 -2.97 0.87
CA MET A 124 -9.10 -1.86 1.66
C MET A 124 -9.57 -1.92 3.11
N GLY A 125 -10.85 -2.20 3.35
CA GLY A 125 -11.42 -2.36 4.69
C GLY A 125 -10.73 -3.46 5.48
N LEU A 126 -10.49 -4.63 4.86
CA LEU A 126 -9.76 -5.74 5.48
C LEU A 126 -8.32 -5.34 5.82
N CYS A 127 -7.61 -4.72 4.88
CA CYS A 127 -6.23 -4.27 5.11
C CYS A 127 -6.14 -3.21 6.23
N ILE A 128 -7.10 -2.27 6.28
CA ILE A 128 -7.19 -1.26 7.34
C ILE A 128 -7.46 -1.92 8.69
N VAL A 129 -8.44 -2.82 8.78
CA VAL A 129 -8.77 -3.52 10.03
C VAL A 129 -7.57 -4.31 10.54
N VAL A 130 -6.91 -5.10 9.68
CA VAL A 130 -5.71 -5.86 10.06
C VAL A 130 -4.60 -4.93 10.54
N THR A 131 -4.38 -3.82 9.83
CA THR A 131 -3.37 -2.83 10.22
C THR A 131 -3.68 -2.20 11.57
N ILE A 132 -4.94 -1.83 11.84
CA ILE A 132 -5.38 -1.30 13.14
C ILE A 132 -5.19 -2.33 14.25
N LEU A 133 -5.52 -3.61 14.02
CA LEU A 133 -5.35 -4.67 15.01
C LEU A 133 -3.87 -4.88 15.36
N ILE A 134 -2.99 -4.86 14.36
CA ILE A 134 -1.54 -4.92 14.56
C ILE A 134 -1.08 -3.71 15.38
N LEU A 135 -1.46 -2.49 14.97
CA LEU A 135 -1.06 -1.28 15.67
C LEU A 135 -1.59 -1.23 17.10
N TYR A 136 -2.85 -1.60 17.34
CA TYR A 136 -3.45 -1.60 18.68
C TYR A 136 -2.67 -2.47 19.67
N LYS A 137 -2.22 -3.64 19.21
CA LYS A 137 -1.39 -4.55 20.02
C LYS A 137 -0.02 -3.96 20.34
N GLU A 138 0.57 -3.24 19.39
CA GLU A 138 1.97 -2.81 19.43
C GLU A 138 2.16 -1.38 19.95
N VAL A 139 1.10 -0.55 19.99
CA VAL A 139 1.15 0.85 20.46
C VAL A 139 1.64 0.96 21.91
N LYS A 140 1.41 -0.05 22.75
CA LYS A 140 1.90 -0.06 24.14
C LYS A 140 3.41 -0.28 24.26
N GLU A 141 4.00 -1.09 23.38
CA GLU A 141 5.42 -1.48 23.46
C GLU A 141 6.31 -0.70 22.48
N ARG A 142 5.76 -0.28 21.34
CA ARG A 142 6.46 0.34 20.20
C ARG A 142 5.73 1.58 19.70
N ARG A 143 5.41 2.48 20.63
CA ARG A 143 4.59 3.70 20.42
C ARG A 143 5.08 4.58 19.27
N ILE A 144 6.39 4.80 19.18
CA ILE A 144 7.00 5.62 18.13
C ILE A 144 6.79 4.98 16.75
N LEU A 145 7.11 3.70 16.61
CA LEU A 145 6.94 2.99 15.34
C LEU A 145 5.48 2.97 14.88
N SER A 146 4.55 2.83 15.82
CA SER A 146 3.12 2.86 15.53
C SER A 146 2.68 4.23 14.99
N ILE A 147 3.21 5.32 15.56
CA ILE A 147 3.01 6.68 15.06
C ILE A 147 3.59 6.84 13.64
N LEU A 148 4.77 6.27 13.39
CA LEU A 148 5.40 6.35 12.07
C LEU A 148 4.59 5.63 10.98
N ILE A 149 4.05 4.46 11.30
CA ILE A 149 3.16 3.71 10.39
C ILE A 149 1.90 4.52 10.11
N LEU A 150 1.28 5.12 11.14
CA LEU A 150 0.10 5.97 10.97
C LEU A 150 0.40 7.19 10.09
N LEU A 151 1.56 7.83 10.28
CA LEU A 151 1.93 8.99 9.48
C LEU A 151 2.26 8.61 8.03
N LEU A 152 2.81 7.42 7.79
CA LEU A 152 3.00 6.90 6.44
C LEU A 152 1.64 6.64 5.78
N LEU A 153 0.69 6.02 6.50
CA LEU A 153 -0.68 5.75 6.03
C LEU A 153 -1.47 7.03 5.69
N LEU A 154 -1.20 8.13 6.38
CA LEU A 154 -1.86 9.43 6.18
C LEU A 154 -1.10 10.36 5.21
N GLY A 155 0.01 9.90 4.64
CA GLY A 155 0.83 10.69 3.74
C GLY A 155 0.22 10.85 2.34
N THR A 156 0.65 11.90 1.62
CA THR A 156 0.27 12.16 0.22
C THR A 156 0.47 10.96 -0.73
N PRO A 157 1.55 10.16 -0.63
CA PRO A 157 1.70 8.96 -1.46
C PRO A 157 0.56 7.95 -1.28
N MET A 158 -0.03 7.87 -0.08
CA MET A 158 -1.13 6.95 0.20
C MET A 158 -2.44 7.43 -0.38
N ILE A 159 -2.70 8.74 -0.37
CA ILE A 159 -3.88 9.32 -1.04
C ILE A 159 -3.81 8.97 -2.53
N TRP A 160 -2.67 9.21 -3.17
CA TRP A 160 -2.45 8.90 -4.58
C TRP A 160 -2.58 7.41 -4.89
N MET A 161 -2.08 6.54 -4.01
CA MET A 161 -2.26 5.09 -4.14
C MET A 161 -3.73 4.66 -4.01
N ILE A 162 -4.48 5.25 -3.09
CA ILE A 162 -5.90 4.95 -2.88
C ILE A 162 -6.73 5.39 -4.09
N GLU A 163 -6.51 6.62 -4.59
CA GLU A 163 -7.23 7.14 -5.76
C GLU A 163 -7.01 6.28 -7.01
N ARG A 164 -5.80 5.73 -7.17
CA ARG A 164 -5.48 4.83 -8.28
C ARG A 164 -5.98 3.40 -8.10
N GLY A 165 -6.51 3.02 -6.93
CA GLY A 165 -6.89 1.62 -6.66
C GLY A 165 -5.69 0.69 -6.48
N ASN A 166 -4.56 1.21 -6.01
CA ASN A 166 -3.31 0.46 -6.06
C ASN A 166 -3.26 -0.67 -5.02
N ILE A 167 -3.08 -1.90 -5.50
CA ILE A 167 -3.03 -3.11 -4.67
C ILE A 167 -1.76 -3.22 -3.79
N ILE A 168 -0.79 -2.32 -3.91
CA ILE A 168 0.40 -2.28 -3.02
C ILE A 168 -0.01 -2.17 -1.55
N PHE A 169 -1.18 -1.57 -1.24
CA PHE A 169 -1.68 -1.53 0.12
C PHE A 169 -1.80 -2.92 0.76
N LEU A 170 -2.20 -3.93 -0.02
CA LEU A 170 -2.23 -5.34 0.41
C LEU A 170 -0.83 -5.86 0.75
N GLY A 171 0.16 -5.55 -0.10
CA GLY A 171 1.56 -5.89 0.14
C GLY A 171 2.12 -5.23 1.40
N PHE A 172 1.78 -3.97 1.64
CA PHE A 172 2.15 -3.25 2.85
C PHE A 172 1.58 -3.91 4.12
N THR A 173 0.29 -4.29 4.10
CA THR A 173 -0.32 -5.02 5.22
C THR A 173 0.39 -6.34 5.51
N PHE A 174 0.79 -7.09 4.47
CA PHE A 174 1.58 -8.30 4.65
C PHE A 174 2.98 -8.03 5.23
N LEU A 175 3.67 -6.98 4.78
CA LEU A 175 4.97 -6.57 5.35
C LEU A 175 4.86 -6.18 6.82
N LEU A 176 3.80 -5.45 7.19
CA LEU A 176 3.53 -5.11 8.59
C LEU A 176 3.33 -6.37 9.43
N TYR A 177 2.48 -7.30 8.96
CA TYR A 177 2.27 -8.55 9.68
C TYR A 177 3.58 -9.33 9.88
N PHE A 178 4.40 -9.43 8.82
CA PHE A 178 5.73 -10.04 8.89
C PHE A 178 6.61 -9.36 9.94
N TYR A 179 6.77 -8.04 9.85
CA TYR A 179 7.66 -7.28 10.72
C TYR A 179 7.34 -7.45 12.22
N PHE A 180 6.06 -7.54 12.59
CA PHE A 180 5.66 -7.69 14.00
C PHE A 180 5.62 -9.14 14.48
N ASN A 181 5.62 -10.14 13.59
CA ASN A 181 5.42 -11.54 13.98
C ASN A 181 6.56 -12.48 13.57
N TYR A 182 7.56 -12.03 12.79
CA TYR A 182 8.66 -12.90 12.33
C TYR A 182 9.46 -13.53 13.48
N ASP A 183 9.59 -12.82 14.61
CA ASP A 183 10.28 -13.30 15.80
C ASP A 183 9.34 -13.69 16.95
N SER A 184 8.05 -13.92 16.67
CA SER A 184 7.10 -14.28 17.73
C SER A 184 7.37 -15.68 18.30
N ASP A 185 7.46 -15.87 19.62
CA ASP A 185 7.62 -17.20 20.25
C ASP A 185 6.60 -18.26 19.79
N THR A 186 5.46 -17.82 19.25
CA THR A 186 4.43 -18.70 18.72
C THR A 186 4.76 -19.18 17.30
N GLU A 187 4.98 -20.48 17.12
CA GLU A 187 5.41 -21.07 15.85
C GLU A 187 4.49 -20.74 14.66
N TRP A 188 3.17 -20.81 14.84
CA TRP A 188 2.22 -20.51 13.76
C TRP A 188 2.33 -19.05 13.32
N LYS A 189 2.61 -18.11 14.24
CA LYS A 189 2.79 -16.69 13.89
C LYS A 189 4.05 -16.48 13.07
N LYS A 190 5.16 -17.14 13.42
CA LYS A 190 6.39 -17.09 12.59
C LYS A 190 6.13 -17.62 11.19
N LYS A 191 5.47 -18.78 11.06
CA LYS A 191 5.13 -19.38 9.76
C LYS A 191 4.23 -18.46 8.92
N THR A 192 3.18 -17.90 9.52
CA THR A 192 2.30 -16.93 8.84
C THR A 192 3.06 -15.66 8.47
N ALA A 193 3.97 -15.18 9.31
CA ALA A 193 4.80 -14.01 9.01
C ALA A 193 5.65 -14.24 7.76
N VAL A 194 6.36 -15.37 7.67
CA VAL A 194 7.16 -15.72 6.49
C VAL A 194 6.28 -15.86 5.25
N PHE A 195 5.10 -16.47 5.37
CA PHE A 195 4.14 -16.52 4.28
C PHE A 195 3.72 -15.13 3.81
N CYS A 196 3.38 -14.22 4.73
CA CYS A 196 3.06 -12.83 4.40
C CYS A 196 4.23 -12.14 3.68
N LEU A 197 5.47 -12.36 4.10
CA LEU A 197 6.64 -11.81 3.39
C LEU A 197 6.70 -12.30 1.94
N ILE A 198 6.51 -13.60 1.69
CA ILE A 198 6.48 -14.17 0.34
C ILE A 198 5.36 -13.51 -0.48
N MET A 199 4.17 -13.37 0.09
CA MET A 199 3.05 -12.72 -0.57
C MET A 199 3.35 -11.26 -0.92
N ALA A 200 3.93 -10.50 0.01
CA ALA A 200 4.31 -9.11 -0.22
C ALA A 200 5.32 -8.96 -1.37
N CYS A 201 6.36 -9.79 -1.39
CA CYS A 201 7.33 -9.84 -2.50
C CYS A 201 6.68 -10.23 -3.83
N SER A 202 5.54 -10.92 -3.77
CA SER A 202 4.88 -11.49 -4.93
C SER A 202 3.71 -10.64 -5.48
N ILE A 203 3.35 -9.50 -4.88
CA ILE A 203 2.23 -8.68 -5.38
C ILE A 203 2.66 -7.76 -6.52
N LYS A 204 3.63 -6.88 -6.25
CA LYS A 204 4.16 -5.91 -7.21
C LYS A 204 5.62 -5.63 -6.87
N PRO A 205 6.55 -6.49 -7.29
CA PRO A 205 7.96 -6.16 -7.12
C PRO A 205 8.27 -4.98 -8.04
N TYR A 206 8.89 -3.92 -7.52
CA TYR A 206 9.40 -2.81 -8.34
C TYR A 206 10.66 -3.25 -9.13
N LEU A 207 10.56 -4.36 -9.84
CA LEU A 207 11.58 -4.83 -10.75
C LEU A 207 11.32 -4.15 -12.09
N TRP A 208 12.07 -3.07 -12.34
CA TRP A 208 12.13 -2.46 -13.66
C TRP A 208 12.72 -3.47 -14.66
N GLY A 209 12.06 -3.62 -15.81
CA GLY A 209 12.38 -4.54 -16.91
C GLY A 209 11.09 -5.19 -17.36
N TYR A 210 10.52 -4.90 -18.53
CA TYR A 210 11.12 -4.64 -19.84
C TYR A 210 10.37 -3.55 -20.60
#